data_AF-A0A6I9NH77-F1
#
_entry.id   AF-A0A6I9NH77-F1
#
_cell.length_a   1.000
_cell.length_b   1.000
_cell.length_c   1.000
_cell.angle_alpha   90.00
_cell.angle_beta   90.00
_cell.angle_gamma   90.00
#
_symmetry.space_group_name_H-M   'P 1'
#
loop_
_entity.id
_entity.type
_entity.pdbx_description
1 polymer ?
#
loop_
_entity_poly.entity_id
_entity_poly.type
_entity_poly.pdbx_seq_one_letter_code
_entity_poly.pdbx_strand_id
1 'polypeptide(L)'
;MSVAYCLCMTEGVLLFSAEGSPFCFVSRKGKVRLHWFCQALVLIAAATGLGFMVASKNVSELPHLLTWHSVLGVCTLAATVLQAACGVGLLFPKLLRLSSPPLRLKLYHATCGLVVYLLATVTVVSAMFSDWFQATVKGLAWWAFLLLPLFPALVVMNQITNAYLPRKKITS
;
A
#
# COMPACT_ATOMS: atom_id res chain seq x y z
N MET A 1 4.78 -4.73 10.42
CA MET A 1 3.78 -4.31 9.40
C MET A 1 4.03 -2.90 8.89
N SER A 2 4.08 -1.88 9.75
CA SER A 2 4.14 -0.46 9.34
C SER A 2 5.31 -0.12 8.41
N VAL A 3 6.53 -0.61 8.69
CA VAL A 3 7.70 -0.39 7.81
C VAL A 3 7.42 -0.89 6.38
N ALA A 4 6.82 -2.07 6.24
CA ALA A 4 6.54 -2.62 4.92
C ALA A 4 5.44 -1.83 4.19
N TYR A 5 4.34 -1.48 4.88
CA TYR A 5 3.28 -0.66 4.28
C TYR A 5 3.73 0.77 3.96
N CYS A 6 4.57 1.40 4.80
CA CYS A 6 5.03 2.77 4.59
C CYS A 6 6.18 2.87 3.58
N LEU A 7 7.10 1.91 3.55
CA LEU A 7 8.27 1.96 2.67
C LEU A 7 8.13 1.02 1.47
N CYS A 8 8.01 -0.29 1.70
CA CYS A 8 7.99 -1.26 0.59
C CYS A 8 6.80 -1.04 -0.36
N MET A 9 5.59 -0.82 0.18
CA MET A 9 4.42 -0.57 -0.65
C MET A 9 4.58 0.73 -1.46
N THR A 10 5.05 1.80 -0.81
CA THR A 10 5.31 3.11 -1.42
C THR A 10 6.32 3.03 -2.55
N GLU A 11 7.51 2.51 -2.26
CA GLU A 11 8.57 2.36 -3.26
C GLU A 11 8.08 1.49 -4.42
N GLY A 12 7.39 0.38 -4.11
CA GLY A 12 6.79 -0.48 -5.13
C GLY A 12 5.86 0.27 -6.09
N VAL A 13 5.07 1.24 -5.61
CA VAL A 13 4.16 2.05 -6.44
C VAL A 13 4.92 3.18 -7.17
N LEU A 14 5.85 3.84 -6.49
CA LEU A 14 6.61 4.97 -7.04
C LEU A 14 7.62 4.56 -8.13
N LEU A 15 7.93 3.27 -8.28
CA LEU A 15 8.73 2.75 -9.42
C LEU A 15 8.20 3.18 -10.79
N PHE A 16 6.90 3.38 -10.90
CA PHE A 16 6.25 3.80 -12.14
C PHE A 16 6.13 5.33 -12.29
N SER A 17 6.62 6.11 -11.32
CA SER A 17 6.73 7.56 -11.45
C SER A 17 7.74 7.94 -12.53
N ALA A 18 7.38 8.95 -13.34
CA ALA A 18 8.27 9.52 -14.34
C ALA A 18 9.32 10.47 -13.72
N GLU A 19 8.99 11.10 -12.58
CA GLU A 19 9.73 12.24 -12.03
C GLU A 19 10.54 11.90 -10.77
N GLY A 20 10.33 10.72 -10.16
CA GLY A 20 10.87 10.42 -8.83
C GLY A 20 11.38 8.99 -8.61
N SER A 21 11.55 8.19 -9.66
CA SER A 21 12.07 6.83 -9.50
C SER A 21 13.61 6.83 -9.57
N PRO A 22 14.34 6.38 -8.53
CA PRO A 22 15.79 6.15 -8.62
C PRO A 22 16.15 5.10 -9.69
N PHE A 23 15.15 4.37 -10.19
CA PHE A 23 15.25 3.35 -11.23
C PHE A 23 14.79 3.87 -12.60
N CYS A 24 15.01 5.14 -12.92
CA CYS A 24 14.63 5.74 -14.21
C CYS A 24 15.20 4.95 -15.42
N PHE A 25 16.38 4.32 -15.26
CA PHE A 25 17.05 3.53 -16.30
C PHE A 25 16.61 2.06 -16.37
N VAL A 26 15.75 1.60 -15.45
CA VAL A 26 15.30 0.20 -15.45
C VAL A 26 14.17 0.01 -16.45
N SER A 27 14.29 -1.03 -17.28
CA SER A 27 13.24 -1.41 -18.23
C SER A 27 11.88 -1.60 -17.54
N ARG A 28 10.79 -1.39 -18.28
CA ARG A 28 9.43 -1.60 -17.76
C ARG A 28 9.24 -3.00 -17.15
N LYS A 29 9.86 -4.03 -17.74
CA LYS A 29 9.84 -5.40 -17.20
C LYS A 29 10.53 -5.48 -15.84
N GLY A 30 11.67 -4.80 -15.66
CA GLY A 30 12.37 -4.71 -14.38
C GLY A 30 11.56 -3.98 -13.31
N LYS A 31 10.93 -2.85 -13.68
CA LYS A 31 10.03 -2.11 -12.77
C LYS A 31 8.86 -2.96 -12.29
N VAL A 32 8.23 -3.73 -13.19
CA VAL A 32 7.18 -4.69 -12.81
C VAL A 32 7.70 -5.76 -11.86
N ARG A 33 8.91 -6.30 -12.09
CA ARG A 33 9.52 -7.29 -11.20
C ARG A 33 9.73 -6.74 -9.79
N LEU A 34 10.33 -5.57 -9.69
CA LEU A 34 10.59 -4.93 -8.41
C LEU A 34 9.28 -4.53 -7.71
N HIS A 35 8.27 -4.07 -8.46
CA HIS A 35 6.95 -3.77 -7.92
C HIS A 35 6.33 -4.98 -7.22
N TRP A 36 6.18 -6.13 -7.91
CA TRP A 36 5.54 -7.29 -7.27
C TRP A 36 6.41 -7.89 -6.15
N PHE A 37 7.74 -7.80 -6.25
CA PHE A 37 8.65 -8.18 -5.17
C PHE A 37 8.40 -7.34 -3.90
N CYS A 38 8.32 -6.01 -4.05
CA CYS A 38 7.96 -5.12 -2.94
C CYS A 38 6.58 -5.47 -2.36
N GLN A 39 5.58 -5.75 -3.19
CA GLN A 39 4.25 -6.16 -2.70
C GLN A 39 4.28 -7.52 -2.00
N ALA A 40 5.11 -8.46 -2.44
CA ALA A 40 5.30 -9.74 -1.75
C ALA A 40 5.91 -9.55 -0.36
N LEU A 41 6.90 -8.67 -0.22
CA LEU A 41 7.46 -8.31 1.09
C LEU A 41 6.41 -7.68 2.02
N VAL A 42 5.51 -6.85 1.48
CA VAL A 42 4.37 -6.29 2.23
C VAL A 42 3.48 -7.42 2.76
N LEU A 43 3.08 -8.36 1.91
CA LEU A 43 2.23 -9.48 2.32
C LEU A 43 2.89 -10.38 3.36
N ILE A 44 4.19 -10.70 3.20
CA ILE A 44 4.94 -11.51 4.18
C ILE A 44 4.99 -10.78 5.52
N ALA A 45 5.42 -9.51 5.53
CA ALA A 45 5.49 -8.72 6.75
C ALA A 45 4.12 -8.51 7.42
N ALA A 46 3.05 -8.47 6.61
CA ALA A 46 1.68 -8.36 7.09
C ALA A 46 1.20 -9.67 7.72
N ALA A 47 1.45 -10.82 7.09
CA ALA A 47 1.12 -12.13 7.63
C ALA A 47 1.88 -12.42 8.93
N THR A 48 3.20 -12.15 8.95
CA THR A 48 4.02 -12.31 10.16
C THR A 48 3.54 -11.39 11.29
N GLY A 49 3.25 -10.13 10.97
CA GLY A 49 2.76 -9.17 11.96
C GLY A 49 1.39 -9.56 12.52
N LEU A 50 0.47 -10.02 11.67
CA LEU A 50 -0.82 -10.55 12.12
C LEU A 50 -0.65 -11.77 13.01
N GLY A 51 0.21 -12.72 12.62
CA GLY A 51 0.51 -13.91 13.42
C GLY A 51 1.03 -13.56 14.80
N PHE A 52 1.96 -12.59 14.90
CA PHE A 52 2.46 -12.12 16.18
C PHE A 52 1.35 -11.44 17.02
N MET A 53 0.52 -10.59 16.42
CA MET A 53 -0.59 -9.93 17.13
C MET A 53 -1.61 -10.95 17.65
N VAL A 54 -1.99 -11.95 16.85
CA VAL A 54 -2.93 -12.99 17.25
C VAL A 54 -2.34 -13.83 18.38
N ALA A 55 -1.09 -14.26 18.26
CA ALA A 55 -0.41 -15.03 19.31
C ALA A 55 -0.28 -14.23 20.61
N SER A 56 0.13 -12.96 20.54
CA SER A 56 0.25 -12.07 21.70
C SER A 56 -1.09 -11.86 22.42
N LYS A 57 -2.18 -11.66 21.65
CA LYS A 57 -3.51 -11.52 22.23
C LYS A 57 -4.02 -12.80 22.87
N ASN A 58 -3.77 -13.96 22.26
CA ASN A 58 -4.13 -15.25 22.85
C ASN A 58 -3.39 -15.47 24.17
N VAL A 59 -2.08 -15.25 24.21
CA VAL A 59 -1.28 -15.39 25.45
C VAL A 59 -1.72 -14.41 26.54
N SER A 60 -2.20 -13.23 26.15
CA SER A 60 -2.68 -12.20 27.08
C SER A 60 -4.17 -12.33 27.44
N GLU A 61 -4.87 -13.36 26.91
CA GLU A 61 -6.32 -13.56 27.06
C GLU A 61 -7.14 -12.31 26.68
N LEU A 62 -6.67 -11.57 25.67
CA LEU A 62 -7.31 -10.34 25.20
C LEU A 62 -8.22 -10.61 24.00
N PRO A 63 -9.39 -9.97 23.94
CA PRO A 63 -10.31 -10.12 22.82
C PRO A 63 -9.74 -9.54 21.51
N HIS A 64 -10.08 -10.19 20.40
CA HIS A 64 -9.70 -9.79 19.04
C HIS A 64 -10.69 -8.75 18.48
N LEU A 65 -10.23 -7.92 17.54
CA LEU A 65 -11.06 -7.01 16.74
C LEU A 65 -11.92 -5.97 17.50
N LEU A 66 -11.59 -5.63 18.75
CA LEU A 66 -12.34 -4.63 19.51
C LEU A 66 -12.06 -3.17 19.11
N THR A 67 -10.87 -2.88 18.60
CA THR A 67 -10.49 -1.49 18.30
C THR A 67 -10.74 -1.16 16.84
N TRP A 68 -11.10 0.09 16.55
CA TRP A 68 -11.21 0.58 15.17
C TRP A 68 -9.95 0.31 14.36
N HIS A 69 -8.76 0.50 14.96
CA HIS A 69 -7.49 0.16 14.33
C HIS A 69 -7.41 -1.32 13.92
N SER A 70 -7.84 -2.24 14.78
CA SER A 70 -7.80 -3.68 14.47
C SER A 70 -8.78 -4.10 13.37
N VAL A 71 -9.96 -3.50 13.31
CA VAL A 71 -10.93 -3.71 12.23
C VAL A 71 -10.38 -3.16 10.91
N LEU A 72 -9.90 -1.90 10.91
CA LEU A 72 -9.26 -1.28 9.76
C LEU A 72 -8.05 -2.09 9.29
N GLY A 73 -7.25 -2.64 10.21
CA GLY A 73 -6.11 -3.49 9.94
C GLY A 73 -6.47 -4.75 9.16
N VAL A 74 -7.51 -5.47 9.58
CA VAL A 74 -7.98 -6.67 8.86
C VAL A 74 -8.59 -6.32 7.50
N CYS A 75 -9.38 -5.25 7.43
CA CYS A 75 -9.92 -4.76 6.15
C CYS A 75 -8.80 -4.38 5.18
N THR A 76 -7.76 -3.69 5.66
CA THR A 76 -6.58 -3.31 4.87
C THR A 76 -5.85 -4.54 4.36
N LEU A 77 -5.63 -5.54 5.22
CA LEU A 77 -4.96 -6.77 4.84
C LEU A 77 -5.74 -7.54 3.77
N ALA A 78 -7.05 -7.71 3.97
CA ALA A 78 -7.91 -8.38 3.00
C ALA A 78 -7.91 -7.66 1.66
N ALA A 79 -8.03 -6.32 1.66
CA ALA A 79 -7.96 -5.52 0.45
C ALA A 79 -6.59 -5.60 -0.24
N THR A 80 -5.50 -5.67 0.53
CA THR A 80 -4.12 -5.83 0.01
C THR A 80 -3.93 -7.19 -0.66
N VAL A 81 -4.45 -8.27 -0.04
CA VAL A 81 -4.42 -9.62 -0.64
C VAL A 81 -5.21 -9.66 -1.94
N LEU A 82 -6.43 -9.09 -1.95
CA LEU A 82 -7.25 -9.03 -3.16
C LEU A 82 -6.57 -8.23 -4.27
N GLN A 83 -6.01 -7.07 -3.93
CA GLN A 83 -5.29 -6.22 -4.88
C GLN A 83 -4.04 -6.91 -5.45
N ALA A 84 -3.31 -7.66 -4.63
CA ALA A 84 -2.17 -8.45 -5.07
C ALA A 84 -2.62 -9.59 -6.02
N ALA A 85 -3.72 -10.28 -5.71
CA ALA A 85 -4.30 -11.29 -6.60
C ALA A 85 -4.71 -10.71 -7.96
N CYS A 86 -5.32 -9.52 -7.98
CA CYS A 86 -5.60 -8.80 -9.23
C CYS A 86 -4.31 -8.48 -10.01
N GLY A 87 -3.24 -8.08 -9.32
CA GLY A 87 -1.92 -7.85 -9.92
C GLY A 87 -1.31 -9.11 -10.54
N VAL A 88 -1.43 -10.26 -9.87
CA VAL A 88 -0.99 -11.56 -10.41
C VAL A 88 -1.79 -11.93 -11.67
N GLY A 89 -3.10 -11.71 -11.69
CA GLY A 89 -3.93 -11.91 -12.89
C GLY A 89 -3.49 -11.05 -14.08
N LEU A 90 -3.02 -9.81 -13.83
CA LEU A 90 -2.44 -8.95 -14.86
C LEU A 90 -1.07 -9.43 -15.37
N LEU A 91 -0.27 -10.05 -14.50
CA LEU A 91 1.04 -10.60 -14.86
C LEU A 91 0.91 -11.88 -15.72
N PHE A 92 -0.11 -12.69 -15.44
CA PHE A 92 -0.39 -13.94 -16.13
C PHE A 92 -1.76 -13.91 -16.80
N PRO A 93 -1.93 -13.17 -17.91
CA PRO A 93 -3.22 -13.00 -18.57
C PRO A 93 -3.83 -14.32 -19.08
N LYS A 94 -3.00 -15.36 -19.27
CA LYS A 94 -3.45 -16.73 -19.56
C LYS A 94 -4.34 -17.31 -18.44
N LEU A 95 -4.11 -16.96 -17.17
CA LEU A 95 -4.98 -17.36 -16.05
C LEU A 95 -6.39 -16.78 -16.20
N LEU A 96 -6.49 -15.59 -16.80
CA LEU A 96 -7.75 -14.90 -17.07
C LEU A 96 -8.34 -15.24 -18.44
N ARG A 97 -7.74 -16.18 -19.19
CA ARG A 97 -8.11 -16.54 -20.57
C ARG A 97 -8.11 -15.33 -21.52
N LEU A 98 -7.24 -14.34 -21.25
CA LEU A 98 -7.06 -13.15 -22.07
C LEU A 98 -5.76 -13.26 -22.88
N SER A 99 -5.81 -12.88 -24.16
CA SER A 99 -4.60 -12.80 -24.99
C SER A 99 -3.67 -11.65 -24.57
N SER A 100 -4.24 -10.53 -24.10
CA SER A 100 -3.50 -9.43 -23.48
C SER A 100 -4.38 -8.68 -22.47
N PRO A 101 -3.79 -8.13 -21.38
CA PRO A 101 -4.57 -7.44 -20.36
C PRO A 101 -5.08 -6.10 -20.90
N PRO A 102 -6.41 -5.85 -20.89
CA PRO A 102 -7.00 -4.65 -21.45
C PRO A 102 -6.58 -3.41 -20.66
N LEU A 103 -6.52 -2.25 -21.34
CA LEU A 103 -6.14 -0.97 -20.74
C LEU A 103 -7.03 -0.64 -19.52
N ARG A 104 -8.33 -0.94 -19.60
CA ARG A 104 -9.30 -0.73 -18.50
C ARG A 104 -8.95 -1.54 -17.26
N LEU A 105 -8.46 -2.77 -17.39
CA LEU A 105 -8.08 -3.59 -16.24
C LEU A 105 -6.83 -3.05 -15.53
N LYS A 106 -5.89 -2.49 -16.30
CA LYS A 106 -4.72 -1.78 -15.75
C LYS A 106 -5.13 -0.49 -15.03
N LEU A 107 -6.09 0.24 -15.57
CA LEU A 107 -6.68 1.42 -14.91
C LEU A 107 -7.34 1.00 -13.59
N TYR A 108 -8.20 -0.03 -13.60
CA TYR A 108 -8.85 -0.51 -12.38
C TYR A 108 -7.84 -0.99 -11.33
N HIS A 109 -6.80 -1.72 -11.74
CA HIS A 109 -5.73 -2.09 -10.82
C HIS A 109 -5.04 -0.86 -10.22
N ALA A 110 -4.74 0.17 -11.00
CA ALA A 110 -4.13 1.39 -10.49
C ALA A 110 -5.05 2.15 -9.52
N THR A 111 -6.33 2.31 -9.85
CA THR A 111 -7.29 3.04 -9.00
C THR A 111 -7.63 2.28 -7.73
N CYS A 112 -7.90 0.97 -7.82
CA CYS A 112 -8.11 0.13 -6.64
C CYS A 112 -6.84 0.08 -5.77
N GLY A 113 -5.66 0.01 -6.39
CA GLY A 113 -4.38 0.07 -5.69
C GLY A 113 -4.19 1.36 -4.91
N LEU A 114 -4.59 2.51 -5.48
CA LEU A 114 -4.59 3.79 -4.77
C LEU A 114 -5.52 3.76 -3.56
N VAL A 115 -6.74 3.21 -3.69
CA VAL A 115 -7.67 3.08 -2.56
C VAL A 115 -7.07 2.21 -1.46
N VAL A 116 -6.47 1.07 -1.79
CA VAL A 116 -5.80 0.19 -0.81
C VAL A 116 -4.62 0.90 -0.15
N TYR A 117 -3.85 1.68 -0.89
CA TYR A 117 -2.74 2.47 -0.36
C TYR A 117 -3.22 3.53 0.66
N LEU A 118 -4.29 4.26 0.33
CA LEU A 118 -4.90 5.24 1.22
C LEU A 118 -5.50 4.59 2.46
N LEU A 119 -6.14 3.42 2.31
CA LEU A 119 -6.65 2.63 3.42
C LEU A 119 -5.51 2.18 4.35
N ALA A 120 -4.38 1.72 3.79
CA ALA A 120 -3.19 1.38 4.58
C ALA A 120 -2.61 2.60 5.31
N THR A 121 -2.60 3.77 4.67
CA THR A 121 -2.19 5.04 5.27
C THR A 121 -3.07 5.37 6.48
N VAL A 122 -4.40 5.33 6.32
CA VAL A 122 -5.35 5.56 7.41
C VAL A 122 -5.16 4.54 8.54
N THR A 123 -4.94 3.27 8.21
CA THR A 123 -4.70 2.21 9.20
C THR A 123 -3.43 2.48 10.00
N VAL A 124 -2.32 2.86 9.36
CA VAL A 124 -1.08 3.22 10.07
C VAL A 124 -1.28 4.46 10.95
N VAL A 125 -1.91 5.50 10.42
CA VAL A 125 -2.21 6.73 11.17
C VAL A 125 -3.11 6.43 12.37
N SER A 126 -4.14 5.58 12.21
CA SER A 126 -5.02 5.18 13.31
C SER A 126 -4.27 4.48 14.45
N ALA A 127 -3.21 3.73 14.14
CA ALA A 127 -2.36 3.07 15.14
C ALA A 127 -1.64 4.08 16.05
N MET A 128 -1.31 5.26 15.51
CA MET A 128 -0.62 6.32 16.24
C MET A 128 -1.49 6.97 17.32
N PHE A 129 -2.81 6.77 17.26
CA PHE A 129 -3.76 7.24 18.27
C PHE A 129 -4.05 6.18 19.33
N SER A 130 -3.38 5.03 19.30
CA SER A 130 -3.43 4.07 20.41
C SER A 130 -2.74 4.62 21.66
N ASP A 131 -3.23 4.20 22.84
CA ASP A 131 -2.65 4.60 24.13
C ASP A 131 -1.16 4.28 24.20
N TRP A 132 -0.76 3.11 23.70
CA TRP A 132 0.64 2.69 23.68
C TRP A 132 1.51 3.64 22.84
N PHE A 133 1.06 4.01 21.63
CA PHE A 133 1.85 4.89 20.76
C PHE A 133 1.93 6.31 21.34
N GLN A 134 0.81 6.83 21.82
CA GLN A 134 0.74 8.16 22.44
C GLN A 134 1.56 8.25 23.74
N ALA A 135 1.70 7.15 24.48
CA ALA A 135 2.58 7.08 25.65
C ALA A 135 4.07 6.99 25.25
N THR A 136 4.39 6.29 24.16
CA THR A 136 5.77 5.98 23.75
C THR A 136 6.43 7.09 22.94
N VAL A 137 5.68 7.75 22.05
CA VAL A 137 6.21 8.71 21.07
C VAL A 137 5.63 10.09 21.34
N LYS A 138 6.51 11.08 21.57
CA LYS A 138 6.15 12.45 21.94
C LYS A 138 6.92 13.49 21.10
N GLY A 139 6.45 14.74 21.16
CA GLY A 139 7.15 15.89 20.58
C GLY A 139 7.35 15.79 19.07
N LEU A 140 8.53 16.19 18.58
CA LEU A 140 8.84 16.24 17.13
C LEU A 140 8.78 14.87 16.45
N ALA A 141 9.15 13.79 17.17
CA ALA A 141 9.11 12.44 16.62
C ALA A 141 7.68 12.02 16.23
N TRP A 142 6.68 12.43 17.02
CA TRP A 142 5.27 12.13 16.73
C TRP A 142 4.83 12.72 15.39
N TRP A 143 5.16 13.99 15.14
CA TRP A 143 4.88 14.66 13.88
C TRP A 143 5.64 14.06 12.70
N ALA A 144 6.90 13.66 12.91
CA ALA A 144 7.68 12.97 11.90
C ALA A 144 7.01 11.65 11.48
N PHE A 145 6.57 10.83 12.44
CA PHE A 145 5.83 9.60 12.15
C PHE A 145 4.48 9.84 11.50
N LEU A 146 3.83 10.99 11.74
CA LEU A 146 2.55 11.33 11.12
C LEU A 146 2.75 11.70 9.64
N LEU A 147 3.78 12.49 9.35
CA LEU A 147 4.08 12.94 7.99
C LEU A 147 4.65 11.80 7.12
N LEU A 148 5.35 10.83 7.74
CA LEU A 148 5.97 9.71 7.04
C LEU A 148 5.01 8.92 6.13
N PRO A 149 3.79 8.53 6.54
CA PRO A 149 2.81 7.91 5.64
C PRO A 149 1.97 8.92 4.84
N LEU A 150 1.71 10.13 5.36
CA LEU A 150 0.84 11.11 4.71
C LEU A 150 1.48 11.76 3.47
N PHE A 151 2.75 12.17 3.57
CA PHE A 151 3.41 12.83 2.46
C PHE A 151 3.54 11.92 1.23
N PRO A 152 4.01 10.67 1.35
CA PRO A 152 4.02 9.74 0.22
C PRO A 152 2.62 9.41 -0.33
N ALA A 153 1.57 9.41 0.50
CA ALA A 153 0.21 9.23 0.02
C ALA A 153 -0.22 10.33 -0.96
N LEU A 154 0.16 11.58 -0.70
CA LEU A 154 -0.09 12.68 -1.63
C LEU A 154 0.70 12.51 -2.93
N VAL A 155 1.97 12.09 -2.83
CA VAL A 155 2.82 11.84 -4.01
C VAL A 155 2.27 10.70 -4.88
N VAL A 156 1.90 9.57 -4.26
CA VAL A 156 1.31 8.41 -4.95
C VAL A 156 -0.02 8.77 -5.59
N MET A 157 -0.89 9.50 -4.87
CA MET A 157 -2.16 9.98 -5.40
C MET A 157 -1.94 10.88 -6.62
N ASN A 158 -1.00 11.84 -6.52
CA ASN A 158 -0.66 12.73 -7.62
C ASN A 158 -0.08 11.96 -8.82
N GLN A 159 0.81 10.99 -8.60
CA GLN A 159 1.35 10.15 -9.67
C GLN A 159 0.25 9.40 -10.42
N ILE A 160 -0.61 8.68 -9.70
CA ILE A 160 -1.65 7.84 -10.32
C ILE A 160 -2.68 8.72 -11.05
N THR A 161 -3.09 9.82 -10.43
CA THR A 161 -4.03 10.78 -11.03
C THR A 161 -3.50 11.35 -12.33
N ASN A 162 -2.24 11.82 -12.34
CA ASN A 162 -1.63 12.38 -13.55
C ASN A 162 -1.33 11.35 -14.64
N ALA A 163 -1.11 10.09 -14.27
CA ALA A 163 -0.85 9.02 -15.23
C ALA A 163 -2.10 8.52 -15.95
N TYR A 164 -3.28 8.66 -15.33
CA TYR A 164 -4.52 8.04 -15.80
C TYR A 164 -5.68 9.00 -16.07
N LEU A 165 -5.70 10.21 -15.49
CA LEU A 165 -6.69 11.22 -15.83
C LEU A 165 -6.23 12.08 -17.01
N PRO A 166 -7.12 12.41 -17.96
CA PRO A 166 -6.80 13.34 -19.04
C PRO A 166 -6.38 14.70 -18.48
N ARG A 167 -5.24 15.23 -18.92
CA ARG A 167 -4.92 16.64 -18.65
C ARG A 167 -5.95 17.51 -19.37
N LYS A 168 -6.66 18.35 -18.62
CA LYS A 168 -7.42 19.46 -19.20
C LYS A 168 -6.38 20.36 -19.89
N LYS A 169 -6.38 20.43 -21.22
CA LYS A 169 -5.59 21.44 -21.92
C LYS A 169 -6.19 22.79 -21.54
N ILE A 170 -5.51 23.56 -20.71
CA ILE A 170 -5.81 24.97 -20.53
C ILE A 170 -5.27 25.63 -21.79
N THR A 171 -6.12 25.82 -22.78
CA THR A 171 -5.84 26.70 -23.91
C THR A 171 -5.83 28.12 -23.36
N SER A 172 -4.64 28.70 -23.22
CA SER A 172 -4.46 30.14 -23.11
C SER A 172 -4.45 30.78 -24.49
#